data_AF-A0A5H6JUB5-F1
#
_entry.id   AF-A0A5H6JUB5-F1
#
_cell.length_a   1.000
_cell.length_b   1.000
_cell.length_c   1.000
_cell.angle_alpha   90.00
_cell.angle_beta   90.00
_cell.angle_gamma   90.00
#
_symmetry.space_group_name_H-M   'P 1'
#
loop_
_entity.id
_entity.type
_entity.pdbx_description
1 polymer ?
#
loop_
_entity_poly.entity_id
_entity_poly.type
_entity_poly.pdbx_seq_one_letter_code
_entity_poly.pdbx_strand_id
1 'polypeptide(L)'
;MDLNKFDAPFNPEDIEWRIQQSGKTRDGKVWAMVLAYVTNRAIMKRLDDVCGKAGWRNEYRDIPNNGGVECGISIRIDSEWVTKWDAAENTQVEAVKGGRSGAMKRAAVQWGIGRYLYNLEEGFAQTSLDKKQGWHRAKLKDGTGFYWLPPSLPGWAIPASDNKPSPENTNQKSPSVDCEQILKDFSDYASTETDKKKLIERYQRDWQLMAGNEEAQAKCVQVMNIRVNELKQAA
;
A
#
# COMPACT_ATOMS: atom_id res chain seq x y z
N MET A 1 22.63 -19.55 5.03
CA MET A 1 21.23 -19.14 5.19
C MET A 1 21.19 -18.09 6.29
N ASP A 2 20.65 -16.91 6.01
CA ASP A 2 20.54 -15.81 6.99
C ASP A 2 19.05 -15.52 7.24
N LEU A 3 18.50 -16.06 8.32
CA LEU A 3 17.07 -16.02 8.61
C LEU A 3 16.57 -14.62 8.99
N ASN A 4 17.46 -13.72 9.43
CA ASN A 4 17.09 -12.34 9.75
C ASN A 4 16.57 -11.59 8.52
N LYS A 5 16.89 -12.05 7.30
CA LYS A 5 16.35 -11.51 6.05
C LYS A 5 14.85 -11.72 5.89
N PHE A 6 14.20 -12.55 6.71
CA PHE A 6 12.73 -12.67 6.69
C PHE A 6 12.02 -11.45 7.25
N ASP A 7 12.63 -10.74 8.20
CA ASP A 7 12.03 -9.57 8.84
C ASP A 7 12.12 -8.32 7.95
N ALA A 8 12.94 -8.35 6.90
CA ALA A 8 13.14 -7.19 6.04
C ALA A 8 11.85 -6.82 5.26
N PRO A 9 11.53 -5.52 5.13
CA PRO A 9 10.37 -5.05 4.38
C PRO A 9 10.28 -5.60 2.96
N PHE A 10 9.06 -5.66 2.44
CA PHE A 10 8.77 -5.94 1.03
C PHE A 10 8.68 -4.66 0.22
N ASN A 11 9.02 -4.74 -1.07
CA ASN A 11 8.74 -3.68 -2.01
C ASN A 11 7.22 -3.37 -1.99
N PRO A 12 6.79 -2.12 -2.14
CA PRO A 12 5.38 -1.76 -2.15
C PRO A 12 4.54 -2.53 -3.19
N GLU A 13 5.17 -2.96 -4.28
CA GLU A 13 4.55 -3.76 -5.36
C GLU A 13 4.11 -5.17 -4.91
N ASP A 14 4.79 -5.72 -3.90
CA ASP A 14 4.49 -7.04 -3.32
C ASP A 14 3.44 -6.96 -2.20
N ILE A 15 3.03 -5.74 -1.84
CA ILE A 15 2.04 -5.45 -0.82
C ILE A 15 0.70 -5.12 -1.48
N GLU A 16 -0.31 -5.89 -1.09
CA GLU A 16 -1.69 -5.66 -1.50
C GLU A 16 -2.51 -5.12 -0.31
N TRP A 17 -3.60 -4.44 -0.62
CA TRP A 17 -4.53 -3.90 0.37
C TRP A 17 -5.89 -4.56 0.24
N ARG A 18 -6.54 -4.80 1.38
CA ARG A 18 -7.94 -5.23 1.42
C ARG A 18 -8.74 -4.35 2.36
N ILE A 19 -10.02 -4.18 2.05
CA ILE A 19 -10.98 -3.59 2.97
C ILE A 19 -11.21 -4.58 4.12
N GLN A 20 -10.97 -4.13 5.34
CA GLN A 20 -11.39 -4.82 6.55
C GLN A 20 -12.79 -4.39 6.96
N GLN A 21 -13.05 -3.09 6.92
CA GLN A 21 -14.36 -2.53 7.26
C GLN A 21 -14.64 -1.32 6.37
N SER A 22 -15.89 -1.14 5.98
CA SER A 22 -16.35 0.03 5.25
C SER A 22 -17.76 0.40 5.67
N GLY A 23 -18.12 1.66 5.48
CA GLY A 23 -19.42 2.17 5.89
C GLY A 23 -19.70 3.56 5.36
N LYS A 24 -20.77 4.16 5.90
CA LYS A 24 -21.11 5.57 5.74
C LYS A 24 -21.08 6.25 7.09
N THR A 25 -20.57 7.47 7.13
CA THR A 25 -20.75 8.38 8.26
C THR A 25 -22.18 8.93 8.30
N ARG A 26 -22.54 9.62 9.38
CA ARG A 26 -23.86 10.23 9.54
C ARG A 26 -24.16 11.32 8.49
N ASP A 27 -23.13 12.02 8.01
CA ASP A 27 -23.20 13.00 6.91
C ASP A 27 -23.16 12.35 5.51
N GLY A 28 -23.22 11.02 5.43
CA GLY A 28 -23.34 10.28 4.17
C GLY A 28 -22.02 10.02 3.43
N LYS A 29 -20.87 10.41 4.00
CA LYS A 29 -19.56 10.13 3.40
C LYS A 29 -19.21 8.66 3.56
N VAL A 30 -18.75 8.04 2.48
CA VAL A 30 -18.23 6.67 2.53
C VAL A 30 -16.84 6.68 3.16
N TRP A 31 -16.50 5.61 3.86
CA TRP A 31 -15.16 5.37 4.38
C TRP A 31 -14.80 3.88 4.23
N ALA A 32 -13.51 3.59 4.15
CA ALA A 32 -12.98 2.23 4.13
C ALA A 32 -11.68 2.13 4.91
N MET A 33 -11.70 1.31 5.96
CA MET A 33 -10.53 0.88 6.72
C MET A 33 -9.91 -0.33 6.02
N VAL A 34 -8.62 -0.25 5.76
CA VAL A 34 -7.88 -1.20 4.95
C VAL A 34 -6.69 -1.78 5.69
N LEU A 35 -6.36 -3.02 5.36
CA LEU A 35 -5.18 -3.72 5.87
C LEU A 35 -4.25 -4.08 4.73
N ALA A 36 -2.96 -3.84 4.94
CA ALA A 36 -1.91 -4.32 4.06
C ALA A 36 -1.62 -5.81 4.32
N TYR A 37 -1.31 -6.55 3.27
CA TYR A 37 -0.81 -7.91 3.36
C TYR A 37 0.15 -8.21 2.21
N VAL A 38 1.09 -9.11 2.46
CA VAL A 38 1.99 -9.62 1.42
C VAL A 38 1.35 -10.77 0.65
N THR A 39 1.64 -10.87 -0.65
CA THR A 39 1.14 -11.97 -1.48
C THR A 39 1.89 -13.28 -1.21
N ASN A 40 1.25 -14.43 -1.46
CA ASN A 40 1.95 -15.72 -1.34
C ASN A 40 3.14 -15.83 -2.30
N ARG A 41 3.08 -15.19 -3.47
CA ARG A 41 4.19 -15.17 -4.44
C ARG A 41 5.41 -14.48 -3.84
N ALA A 42 5.22 -13.34 -3.20
CA ALA A 42 6.29 -12.63 -2.51
C ALA A 42 6.85 -13.43 -1.32
N ILE A 43 6.01 -14.14 -0.56
CA ILE A 43 6.46 -15.06 0.50
C ILE A 43 7.31 -16.19 -0.09
N MET A 44 6.85 -16.87 -1.15
CA MET A 44 7.59 -17.95 -1.81
C MET A 44 8.94 -17.45 -2.34
N LYS A 45 8.95 -16.28 -2.97
CA LYS A 45 10.20 -15.64 -3.43
C LYS A 45 11.15 -15.38 -2.26
N ARG A 46 10.67 -14.83 -1.15
CA ARG A 46 11.51 -14.57 0.03
C ARG A 46 12.08 -15.87 0.60
N LEU A 47 11.29 -16.94 0.66
CA LEU A 47 11.74 -18.26 1.11
C LEU A 47 12.81 -18.82 0.16
N ASP A 48 12.61 -18.72 -1.15
CA ASP A 48 13.59 -19.11 -2.17
C ASP A 48 14.89 -18.31 -2.04
N ASP A 49 14.82 -16.99 -1.85
CA ASP A 49 15.98 -16.11 -1.75
C ASP A 49 16.82 -16.37 -0.47
N VAL A 50 16.17 -16.75 0.63
CA VAL A 50 16.83 -16.93 1.95
C VAL A 50 17.30 -18.36 2.16
N CYS A 51 16.46 -19.34 1.81
CA CYS A 51 16.69 -20.76 2.08
C CYS A 51 17.14 -21.54 0.84
N GLY A 52 16.95 -21.01 -0.37
CA GLY A 52 16.98 -21.78 -1.60
C GLY A 52 15.76 -22.69 -1.73
N LYS A 53 15.42 -23.09 -2.96
CA LYS A 53 14.23 -23.91 -3.26
C LYS A 53 14.18 -25.25 -2.51
N ALA A 54 15.34 -25.81 -2.17
CA ALA A 54 15.44 -27.07 -1.41
C ALA A 54 15.51 -26.87 0.11
N GLY A 55 15.69 -25.64 0.59
CA GLY A 55 15.86 -25.31 2.00
C GLY A 55 14.55 -25.01 2.74
N TRP A 56 13.41 -25.01 2.04
CA TRP A 56 12.10 -24.84 2.64
C TRP A 56 11.07 -25.77 2.00
N ARG A 57 9.99 -26.04 2.72
CA ARG A 57 8.78 -26.71 2.21
C ARG A 57 7.56 -26.22 2.98
N ASN A 58 6.39 -26.40 2.41
CA ASN A 58 5.13 -26.19 3.13
C ASN A 58 4.19 -27.39 3.00
N GLU A 59 3.43 -27.61 4.05
CA GLU A 59 2.40 -28.64 4.15
C GLU A 59 1.07 -27.98 4.51
N TYR A 60 -0.03 -28.60 4.09
CA TYR A 60 -1.37 -28.15 4.42
C TYR A 60 -2.19 -29.27 5.02
N ARG A 61 -3.04 -28.93 5.99
CA ARG A 61 -4.00 -29.84 6.61
C ARG A 61 -5.36 -29.16 6.64
N ASP A 62 -6.40 -29.86 6.21
CA ASP A 62 -7.75 -29.34 6.31
C ASP A 62 -8.27 -29.56 7.74
N ILE A 63 -8.88 -28.52 8.34
CA ILE A 63 -9.47 -28.61 9.68
C ILE A 63 -10.89 -29.19 9.53
N PRO A 64 -11.26 -30.23 10.30
CA PRO A 64 -12.59 -30.84 10.23
C PRO A 64 -13.74 -29.83 10.39
N ASN A 65 -14.93 -30.20 9.92
CA ASN A 65 -16.16 -29.40 10.07
C ASN A 65 -16.07 -28.01 9.45
N ASN A 66 -15.37 -27.88 8.31
CA ASN A 66 -15.13 -26.60 7.63
C ASN A 66 -14.41 -25.55 8.51
N GLY A 67 -13.58 -26.01 9.46
CA GLY A 67 -12.83 -25.15 10.38
C GLY A 67 -11.69 -24.36 9.74
N GLY A 68 -11.48 -24.52 8.43
CA GLY A 68 -10.42 -23.84 7.67
C GLY A 68 -9.28 -24.77 7.31
N VAL A 69 -8.08 -24.19 7.21
CA VAL A 69 -6.87 -24.88 6.75
C VAL A 69 -5.70 -24.48 7.65
N GLU A 70 -4.89 -25.46 8.06
CA GLU A 70 -3.57 -25.23 8.67
C GLU A 70 -2.49 -25.27 7.59
N CYS A 71 -1.47 -24.43 7.75
CA CYS A 71 -0.25 -24.48 6.96
C CYS A 71 0.97 -24.58 7.87
N GLY A 72 1.85 -25.52 7.58
CA GLY A 72 3.15 -25.66 8.21
C GLY A 72 4.24 -25.26 7.24
N ILE A 73 5.00 -24.20 7.54
CA ILE A 73 6.20 -23.85 6.78
C ILE A 73 7.41 -24.42 7.52
N SER A 74 8.15 -25.30 6.85
CA SER A 74 9.36 -25.92 7.37
C SER A 74 10.59 -25.34 6.70
N ILE A 75 11.62 -25.06 7.48
CA ILE A 75 12.93 -24.58 7.00
C ILE A 75 14.01 -25.52 7.52
N ARG A 76 15.00 -25.81 6.67
CA ARG A 76 16.09 -26.71 7.02
C ARG A 76 17.22 -25.95 7.74
N ILE A 77 17.35 -26.14 9.04
CA ILE A 77 18.35 -25.52 9.91
C ILE A 77 19.26 -26.62 10.45
N ASP A 78 20.57 -26.53 10.24
CA ASP A 78 21.56 -27.52 10.69
C ASP A 78 21.21 -28.98 10.32
N SER A 79 20.69 -29.16 9.10
CA SER A 79 20.18 -30.42 8.53
C SER A 79 18.84 -30.93 9.08
N GLU A 80 18.27 -30.28 10.09
CA GLU A 80 16.97 -30.60 10.66
C GLU A 80 15.85 -29.73 10.08
N TRP A 81 14.63 -30.26 10.03
CA TRP A 81 13.45 -29.51 9.62
C TRP A 81 12.76 -28.90 10.84
N VAL A 82 12.78 -27.59 10.93
CA VAL A 82 11.99 -26.85 11.92
C VAL A 82 10.72 -26.35 11.25
N THR A 83 9.56 -26.66 11.80
CA THR A 83 8.25 -26.29 11.24
C THR A 83 7.51 -25.33 12.15
N LYS A 84 6.94 -24.26 11.58
CA LYS A 84 5.99 -23.39 12.27
C LYS A 84 4.63 -23.48 11.59
N TRP A 85 3.59 -23.63 12.42
CA TRP A 85 2.21 -23.84 11.98
C TRP A 85 1.36 -22.62 12.31
N ASP A 86 0.41 -22.32 11.43
CA ASP A 86 -0.71 -21.42 11.71
C ASP A 86 -1.91 -21.84 10.84
N ALA A 87 -3.08 -21.26 11.09
CA ALA A 87 -4.32 -21.64 10.44
C ALA A 87 -5.10 -20.42 9.96
N ALA A 88 -5.94 -20.62 8.95
CA ALA A 88 -6.93 -19.63 8.52
C ALA A 88 -8.25 -20.29 8.19
N GLU A 89 -9.35 -19.58 8.47
CA GLU A 89 -10.68 -19.96 8.03
C GLU A 89 -10.79 -19.96 6.50
N ASN A 90 -11.71 -20.77 5.98
CA ASN A 90 -12.08 -20.72 4.57
C ASN A 90 -12.80 -19.40 4.25
N THR A 91 -12.49 -18.80 3.11
CA THR A 91 -13.15 -17.56 2.67
C THR A 91 -14.55 -17.83 2.12
N GLN A 92 -15.41 -16.82 2.10
CA GLN A 92 -16.74 -16.93 1.50
C GLN A 92 -16.68 -17.00 -0.04
N VAL A 93 -15.60 -16.50 -0.65
CA VAL A 93 -15.35 -16.52 -2.10
C VAL A 93 -14.05 -17.28 -2.35
N GLU A 94 -14.07 -18.26 -3.26
CA GLU A 94 -12.95 -19.20 -3.50
C GLU A 94 -12.42 -19.87 -2.21
N ALA A 95 -13.33 -20.44 -1.42
CA ALA A 95 -13.12 -20.94 -0.05
C ALA A 95 -11.77 -21.64 0.18
N VAL A 96 -11.49 -22.69 -0.59
CA VAL A 96 -10.28 -23.52 -0.44
C VAL A 96 -9.01 -22.72 -0.71
N LYS A 97 -9.01 -21.91 -1.77
CA LYS A 97 -7.85 -21.11 -2.18
C LYS A 97 -7.59 -19.97 -1.20
N GLY A 98 -8.64 -19.32 -0.71
CA GLY A 98 -8.55 -18.28 0.30
C GLY A 98 -8.04 -18.82 1.64
N GLY A 99 -8.58 -19.96 2.10
CA GLY A 99 -8.13 -20.63 3.32
C GLY A 99 -6.65 -21.02 3.26
N ARG A 100 -6.23 -21.73 2.21
CA ARG A 100 -4.82 -22.11 2.00
C ARG A 100 -3.89 -20.90 1.92
N SER A 101 -4.30 -19.86 1.18
CA SER A 101 -3.49 -18.65 1.06
C SER A 101 -3.36 -17.91 2.40
N GLY A 102 -4.46 -17.79 3.14
CA GLY A 102 -4.49 -17.19 4.47
C GLY A 102 -3.60 -17.95 5.45
N ALA A 103 -3.71 -19.28 5.48
CA ALA A 103 -2.94 -20.13 6.38
C ALA A 103 -1.44 -20.00 6.12
N MET A 104 -1.02 -20.01 4.85
CA MET A 104 0.39 -19.82 4.49
C MET A 104 0.91 -18.43 4.88
N LYS A 105 0.14 -17.36 4.65
CA LYS A 105 0.53 -16.00 5.07
C LYS A 105 0.75 -15.93 6.58
N ARG A 106 -0.13 -16.56 7.35
CA ARG A 106 -0.04 -16.59 8.82
C ARG A 106 1.13 -17.44 9.30
N ALA A 107 1.36 -18.61 8.71
CA ALA A 107 2.53 -19.42 9.00
C ALA A 107 3.85 -18.70 8.66
N ALA A 108 3.87 -17.90 7.61
CA ALA A 108 5.03 -17.09 7.22
C ALA A 108 5.35 -16.00 8.25
N VAL A 109 4.32 -15.39 8.86
CA VAL A 109 4.48 -14.41 9.96
C VAL A 109 5.22 -15.02 11.14
N GLN A 110 5.02 -16.30 11.45
CA GLN A 110 5.76 -17.00 12.52
C GLN A 110 7.27 -17.08 12.25
N TRP A 111 7.68 -17.00 10.98
CA TRP A 111 9.07 -16.91 10.54
C TRP A 111 9.62 -15.48 10.41
N GLY A 112 8.78 -14.46 10.60
CA GLY A 112 9.15 -13.04 10.46
C GLY A 112 8.67 -12.40 9.16
N ILE A 113 8.32 -13.21 8.17
CA ILE A 113 7.95 -12.77 6.82
C ILE A 113 6.65 -11.96 6.87
N GLY A 114 6.75 -10.67 6.56
CA GLY A 114 5.61 -9.75 6.56
C GLY A 114 5.08 -9.42 7.95
N ARG A 115 5.77 -9.83 9.03
CA ARG A 115 5.34 -9.57 10.42
C ARG A 115 5.26 -8.07 10.72
N TYR A 116 6.17 -7.28 10.15
CA TYR A 116 6.21 -5.83 10.35
C TYR A 116 4.92 -5.12 9.89
N LEU A 117 4.15 -5.70 8.97
CA LEU A 117 2.88 -5.13 8.48
C LEU A 117 1.83 -5.06 9.59
N TYR A 118 1.96 -5.86 10.64
CA TYR A 118 1.07 -5.81 11.81
C TYR A 118 1.35 -4.60 12.72
N ASN A 119 2.47 -3.91 12.52
CA ASN A 119 2.81 -2.67 13.22
C ASN A 119 2.28 -1.42 12.48
N LEU A 120 1.63 -1.60 11.32
CA LEU A 120 0.94 -0.50 10.64
C LEU A 120 -0.29 -0.10 11.46
N GLU A 121 -0.45 1.20 11.67
CA GLU A 121 -1.70 1.74 12.19
C GLU A 121 -2.86 1.49 11.22
N GLU A 122 -4.09 1.57 11.72
CA GLU A 122 -5.29 1.40 10.90
C GLU A 122 -5.30 2.43 9.75
N GLY A 123 -5.12 1.93 8.52
CA GLY A 123 -5.10 2.75 7.32
C GLY A 123 -6.51 3.02 6.82
N PHE A 124 -6.84 4.29 6.55
CA PHE A 124 -8.05 4.64 5.83
C PHE A 124 -7.72 4.91 4.36
N ALA A 125 -8.44 4.21 3.48
CA ALA A 125 -8.36 4.46 2.05
C ALA A 125 -9.04 5.79 1.69
N GLN A 126 -8.54 6.46 0.66
CA GLN A 126 -9.32 7.52 0.03
C GLN A 126 -10.53 6.88 -0.65
N THR A 127 -11.70 7.51 -0.55
CA THR A 127 -12.94 6.97 -1.11
C THR A 127 -13.67 7.98 -1.99
N SER A 128 -14.40 7.48 -2.99
CA SER A 128 -15.20 8.28 -3.93
C SER A 128 -16.44 7.51 -4.34
N LEU A 129 -17.57 8.20 -4.48
CA LEU A 129 -18.77 7.62 -5.11
C LEU A 129 -18.63 7.60 -6.64
N ASP A 130 -17.90 8.57 -7.18
CA ASP A 130 -17.61 8.65 -8.61
C ASP A 130 -16.47 7.71 -9.01
N LYS A 131 -16.60 7.15 -10.23
CA LYS A 131 -15.56 6.31 -10.83
C LYS A 131 -14.28 7.12 -11.04
N LYS A 132 -13.18 6.60 -10.51
CA LYS A 132 -11.83 7.13 -10.71
C LYS A 132 -10.95 6.09 -11.38
N GLN A 133 -10.14 6.50 -12.35
CA GLN A 133 -9.21 5.61 -13.04
C GLN A 133 -8.12 5.13 -12.06
N GLY A 134 -7.80 3.83 -12.08
CA GLY A 134 -6.82 3.24 -11.16
C GLY A 134 -7.33 2.95 -9.75
N TRP A 135 -8.58 3.31 -9.43
CA TRP A 135 -9.16 3.04 -8.11
C TRP A 135 -9.88 1.68 -8.10
N HIS A 136 -9.79 0.98 -6.97
CA HIS A 136 -10.50 -0.27 -6.74
C HIS A 136 -11.99 -0.01 -6.53
N ARG A 137 -12.84 -0.96 -6.93
CA ARG A 137 -14.29 -0.88 -6.71
C ARG A 137 -14.70 -1.78 -5.55
N ALA A 138 -15.59 -1.29 -4.70
CA ALA A 138 -16.20 -2.06 -3.63
C ALA A 138 -17.70 -1.73 -3.51
N LYS A 139 -18.41 -2.50 -2.69
CA LYS A 139 -19.81 -2.27 -2.33
C LYS A 139 -19.99 -2.34 -0.83
N LEU A 140 -20.77 -1.42 -0.30
CA LEU A 140 -21.25 -1.48 1.07
C LEU A 140 -22.35 -2.55 1.22
N LYS A 141 -22.69 -2.88 2.48
CA LYS A 141 -23.75 -3.84 2.81
C LYS A 141 -25.14 -3.41 2.29
N ASP A 142 -25.37 -2.11 2.17
CA ASP A 142 -26.61 -1.53 1.61
C ASP A 142 -26.64 -1.53 0.07
N GLY A 143 -25.61 -2.09 -0.59
CA GLY A 143 -25.49 -2.15 -2.05
C GLY A 143 -24.83 -0.94 -2.69
N THR A 144 -24.52 0.11 -1.92
CA THR A 144 -23.87 1.33 -2.44
C THR A 144 -22.48 1.00 -2.97
N GLY A 145 -22.28 1.22 -4.27
CA GLY A 145 -20.98 1.11 -4.91
C GLY A 145 -20.10 2.32 -4.59
N PHE A 146 -18.82 2.08 -4.35
CA PHE A 146 -17.82 3.13 -4.19
C PHE A 146 -16.47 2.69 -4.74
N TYR A 147 -15.59 3.67 -4.93
CA TYR A 147 -14.23 3.51 -5.39
C TYR A 147 -13.28 3.88 -4.28
N TRP A 148 -12.15 3.18 -4.18
CA TRP A 148 -11.15 3.42 -3.15
C TRP A 148 -9.72 3.30 -3.67
N LEU A 149 -8.82 4.06 -3.05
CA LEU A 149 -7.38 4.04 -3.28
C LEU A 149 -6.69 3.79 -1.92
N PRO A 150 -5.83 2.76 -1.81
CA PRO A 150 -5.12 2.49 -0.57
C PRO A 150 -4.18 3.65 -0.19
N PRO A 151 -3.84 3.78 1.11
CA PRO A 151 -2.80 4.71 1.53
C PRO A 151 -1.41 4.22 1.09
N SER A 152 -0.43 5.13 1.09
CA SER A 152 0.97 4.76 0.91
C SER A 152 1.54 4.13 2.18
N LEU A 153 2.50 3.21 2.03
CA LEU A 153 3.25 2.67 3.16
C LEU A 153 4.13 3.77 3.79
N PRO A 154 4.29 3.80 5.12
CA PRO A 154 5.23 4.71 5.77
C PRO A 154 6.67 4.31 5.45
N GLY A 155 7.62 5.26 5.52
CA GLY A 155 9.00 5.04 5.10
C GLY A 155 9.72 3.88 5.81
N TRP A 156 9.38 3.58 7.07
CA TRP A 156 9.96 2.44 7.81
C TRP A 156 9.46 1.07 7.29
N ALA A 157 8.34 1.04 6.58
CA ALA A 157 7.70 -0.17 6.06
C ALA A 157 8.10 -0.48 4.60
N ILE A 158 9.11 0.23 4.07
CA ILE A 158 9.65 0.11 2.71
C ILE A 158 11.16 -0.24 2.82
N PRO A 159 11.73 -1.03 1.90
CA PRO A 159 13.14 -1.42 1.97
C PRO A 159 14.11 -0.23 1.97
N ALA A 160 15.20 -0.35 2.73
CA ALA A 160 16.17 0.74 2.91
C ALA A 160 16.89 1.18 1.62
N SER A 161 16.93 0.34 0.59
CA SER A 161 17.42 0.70 -0.75
C SER A 161 16.57 1.74 -1.45
N ASP A 162 15.30 1.89 -1.05
CA ASP A 162 14.41 2.95 -1.53
C ASP A 162 14.47 4.20 -0.62
N ASN A 163 15.21 4.14 0.50
CA ASN A 163 15.41 5.23 1.48
C ASN A 163 16.82 5.85 1.45
N LYS A 164 17.61 5.65 0.39
CA LYS A 164 18.86 6.41 0.14
C LYS A 164 18.71 7.28 -1.12
N PRO A 165 19.15 8.55 -1.12
CA PRO A 165 19.39 9.26 -2.37
C PRO A 165 20.50 8.50 -3.10
N SER A 166 20.14 7.84 -4.21
CA SER A 166 21.14 7.13 -5.01
C SER A 166 22.08 8.15 -5.67
N PRO A 167 23.41 8.00 -5.55
CA PRO A 167 24.35 8.74 -6.35
C PRO A 167 24.25 8.25 -7.80
N GLU A 168 24.21 9.21 -8.71
CA GLU A 168 24.00 9.11 -10.14
C GLU A 168 24.64 7.86 -10.79
N ASN A 169 23.83 7.10 -11.55
CA ASN A 169 24.33 6.60 -12.83
C ASN A 169 23.24 6.65 -13.90
N THR A 170 23.56 7.50 -14.87
CA THR A 170 22.92 7.96 -16.09
C THR A 170 22.32 6.86 -16.98
N ASN A 171 21.22 7.24 -17.65
CA ASN A 171 20.60 6.62 -18.83
C ASN A 171 19.69 5.38 -18.63
N GLN A 172 18.45 5.65 -18.24
CA GLN A 172 17.27 5.31 -19.05
C GLN A 172 16.12 6.29 -18.71
N LYS A 173 15.69 7.07 -19.71
CA LYS A 173 14.70 8.15 -19.60
C LYS A 173 13.29 7.62 -19.27
N SER A 174 12.77 8.04 -18.13
CA SER A 174 11.36 8.36 -17.87
C SER A 174 11.38 9.60 -16.95
N PRO A 175 10.55 10.64 -17.19
CA PRO A 175 10.87 12.01 -16.79
C PRO A 175 10.92 12.15 -15.28
N SER A 176 12.08 12.51 -14.74
CA SER A 176 12.22 13.02 -13.38
C SER A 176 11.38 14.28 -13.29
N VAL A 177 10.29 14.18 -12.54
CA VAL A 177 9.38 15.29 -12.29
C VAL A 177 10.10 16.26 -11.36
N ASP A 178 10.66 17.32 -11.94
CA ASP A 178 11.36 18.39 -11.21
C ASP A 178 10.34 19.18 -10.37
N CYS A 179 10.30 18.86 -9.07
CA CYS A 179 9.39 19.50 -8.12
C CYS A 179 9.63 21.02 -8.03
N GLU A 180 10.85 21.48 -8.27
CA GLU A 180 11.19 22.90 -8.26
C GLU A 180 10.62 23.59 -9.52
N GLN A 181 10.73 22.93 -10.68
CA GLN A 181 10.09 23.41 -11.91
C GLN A 181 8.56 23.39 -11.81
N ILE A 182 7.95 22.36 -11.22
CA ILE A 182 6.49 22.33 -11.01
C ILE A 182 6.04 23.44 -10.08
N LEU A 183 6.75 23.65 -8.97
CA LEU A 183 6.42 24.71 -8.03
C LEU A 183 6.52 26.08 -8.72
N LYS A 184 7.55 26.27 -9.57
CA LYS A 184 7.71 27.47 -10.38
C LYS A 184 6.57 27.64 -11.38
N ASP A 185 6.25 26.61 -12.16
CA ASP A 185 5.17 26.64 -13.14
C ASP A 185 3.80 26.89 -12.49
N PHE A 186 3.56 26.31 -11.33
CA PHE A 186 2.35 26.54 -10.55
C PHE A 186 2.29 27.98 -10.02
N SER A 187 3.41 28.51 -9.53
CA SER A 187 3.50 29.89 -9.03
C SER A 187 3.23 30.91 -10.14
N ASP A 188 3.84 30.70 -11.32
CA ASP A 188 3.63 31.54 -12.49
C ASP A 188 2.17 31.47 -12.97
N TYR A 189 1.59 30.27 -13.05
CA TYR A 189 0.19 30.08 -13.39
C TYR A 189 -0.77 30.73 -12.39
N ALA A 190 -0.55 30.50 -11.08
CA ALA A 190 -1.40 31.02 -10.03
C ALA A 190 -1.43 32.56 -10.02
N SER A 191 -0.32 33.22 -10.35
CA SER A 191 -0.26 34.68 -10.41
C SER A 191 -1.17 35.31 -11.49
N THR A 192 -1.50 34.56 -12.54
CA THR A 192 -2.26 35.05 -13.70
C THR A 192 -3.70 34.55 -13.74
N GLU A 193 -3.98 33.38 -13.15
CA GLU A 193 -5.32 32.77 -13.21
C GLU A 193 -6.33 33.49 -12.31
N THR A 194 -7.49 33.81 -12.87
CA THR A 194 -8.60 34.49 -12.17
C THR A 194 -9.79 33.56 -11.90
N ASP A 195 -9.87 32.42 -12.60
CA ASP A 195 -10.89 31.41 -12.37
C ASP A 195 -10.50 30.49 -11.20
N LYS A 196 -11.23 30.62 -10.10
CA LYS A 196 -11.02 29.84 -8.87
C LYS A 196 -11.11 28.33 -9.10
N LYS A 197 -11.97 27.87 -10.02
CA LYS A 197 -12.16 26.44 -10.27
C LYS A 197 -10.94 25.85 -10.99
N LYS A 198 -10.43 26.55 -12.02
CA LYS A 198 -9.22 26.15 -12.74
C LYS A 198 -7.98 26.17 -11.85
N LEU A 199 -7.89 27.18 -10.97
CA LEU A 199 -6.82 27.28 -9.99
C LEU A 199 -6.78 26.07 -9.03
N ILE A 200 -7.95 25.64 -8.51
CA ILE A 200 -8.06 24.46 -7.63
C ILE A 200 -7.67 23.18 -8.36
N GLU A 201 -8.15 22.99 -9.61
CA GLU A 201 -7.84 21.81 -10.40
C GLU A 201 -6.33 21.70 -10.70
N ARG A 202 -5.68 22.83 -11.05
CA ARG A 202 -4.23 22.87 -11.28
C ARG A 202 -3.43 22.65 -10.00
N TYR A 203 -3.84 23.28 -8.89
CA TYR A 203 -3.23 23.07 -7.57
C TYR A 203 -3.24 21.60 -7.17
N GLN A 204 -4.37 20.90 -7.29
CA GLN A 204 -4.48 19.49 -6.92
C GLN A 204 -3.55 18.60 -7.74
N ARG A 205 -3.42 18.88 -9.05
CA ARG A 205 -2.52 18.16 -9.95
C ARG A 205 -1.06 18.40 -9.57
N ASP A 206 -0.65 19.66 -9.45
CA ASP A 206 0.75 20.02 -9.23
C ASP A 206 1.21 19.60 -7.83
N TRP A 207 0.35 19.74 -6.81
CA TRP A 207 0.61 19.24 -5.45
C TRP A 207 0.80 17.72 -5.40
N GLN A 208 0.07 16.96 -6.21
CA GLN A 208 0.24 15.50 -6.33
C GLN A 208 1.54 15.13 -7.05
N LEU A 209 1.96 15.91 -8.04
CA LEU A 209 3.24 15.69 -8.74
C LEU A 209 4.45 15.97 -7.84
N MET A 210 4.27 16.77 -6.79
CA MET A 210 5.29 17.04 -5.76
C MET A 210 5.24 16.06 -4.57
N ALA A 211 4.43 14.99 -4.64
CA ALA A 211 4.33 14.01 -3.57
C ALA A 211 5.69 13.36 -3.24
N GLY A 212 6.07 13.40 -1.96
CA GLY A 212 7.40 13.00 -1.49
C GLY A 212 8.39 14.15 -1.30
N ASN A 213 8.05 15.37 -1.73
CA ASN A 213 8.79 16.60 -1.41
C ASN A 213 7.94 17.52 -0.53
N GLU A 214 8.06 17.35 0.78
CA GLU A 214 7.26 18.08 1.79
C GLU A 214 7.44 19.60 1.70
N GLU A 215 8.65 20.06 1.39
CA GLU A 215 8.94 21.49 1.25
C GLU A 215 8.22 22.10 0.03
N ALA A 216 8.28 21.41 -1.12
CA ALA A 216 7.60 21.86 -2.34
C ALA A 216 6.07 21.82 -2.19
N GLN A 217 5.53 20.80 -1.52
CA GLN A 217 4.11 20.72 -1.20
C GLN A 217 3.67 21.85 -0.26
N ALA A 218 4.47 22.19 0.75
CA ALA A 218 4.19 23.29 1.65
C ALA A 218 4.20 24.65 0.91
N LYS A 219 5.18 24.90 0.04
CA LYS A 219 5.25 26.12 -0.77
C LYS A 219 4.10 26.21 -1.77
N CYS A 220 3.70 25.10 -2.39
CA CYS A 220 2.53 25.05 -3.28
C CYS A 220 1.23 25.43 -2.55
N VAL A 221 1.04 24.93 -1.33
CA VAL A 221 -0.09 25.32 -0.46
C VAL A 221 -0.07 26.81 -0.15
N GLN A 222 1.11 27.38 0.16
CA GLN A 222 1.27 28.81 0.44
C GLN A 222 0.86 29.67 -0.76
N VAL A 223 1.36 29.35 -1.95
CA VAL A 223 1.03 30.05 -3.20
C VAL A 223 -0.47 30.02 -3.48
N MET A 224 -1.11 28.85 -3.32
CA MET A 224 -2.55 28.69 -3.49
C MET A 224 -3.34 29.56 -2.51
N ASN A 225 -2.95 29.58 -1.23
CA ASN A 225 -3.61 30.37 -0.21
C ASN A 225 -3.49 31.89 -0.46
N ILE A 226 -2.32 32.35 -0.91
CA ILE A 226 -2.11 33.75 -1.29
C ILE A 226 -3.07 34.12 -2.42
N ARG A 227 -3.08 33.36 -3.51
CA ARG A 227 -3.92 33.69 -4.67
C ARG A 227 -5.41 33.65 -4.36
N VAL A 228 -5.87 32.68 -3.58
CA VAL A 228 -7.28 32.60 -3.16
C VAL A 228 -7.69 33.82 -2.33
N ASN A 229 -6.79 34.37 -1.52
CA ASN A 229 -7.06 35.57 -0.74
C ASN A 229 -7.10 36.83 -1.63
N GLU A 230 -6.21 36.95 -2.62
CA GLU A 230 -6.26 38.03 -3.61
C GLU A 230 -7.58 38.04 -4.40
N LEU A 231 -8.00 36.88 -4.91
CA LEU A 231 -9.25 36.75 -5.66
C LEU A 231 -10.50 37.04 -4.80
N LYS A 232 -10.43 36.87 -3.48
CA LYS A 232 -11.50 37.27 -2.55
C LYS A 232 -11.53 38.78 -2.28
N GLN A 233 -10.38 39.45 -2.32
CA GLN A 233 -10.29 40.91 -2.12
C GLN A 233 -10.66 41.70 -3.38
N ALA A 234 -10.51 41.08 -4.56
CA ALA A 234 -10.85 41.66 -5.85
C ALA A 234 -12.30 41.42 -6.32
N ALA A 235 -13.10 40.68 -5.54
CA ALA A 235 -14.50 40.35 -5.81
C ALA A 235 -15.44 41.16 -4.89
#